data_AF-A0A951DZ08-F1
#
_entry.id   AF-A0A951DZ08-F1
#
_cell.length_a   1.000
_cell.length_b   1.000
_cell.length_c   1.000
_cell.angle_alpha   90.00
_cell.angle_beta   90.00
_cell.angle_gamma   90.00
#
_symmetry.space_group_name_H-M   'P 1'
#
loop_
_entity.id
_entity.type
_entity.pdbx_description
1 polymer ?
#
loop_
_entity_poly.entity_id
_entity_poly.type
_entity_poly.pdbx_seq_one_letter_code
_entity_poly.pdbx_strand_id
1 'polypeptide(L)' 'MALSIQSFDDTLGRQIIALYRWAVDQGLRGAPADRLFEGFCRRLVEADVPLTRAFAGGRTLHPQWAGYTYLWRRDAD' A
#
# COMPACT_ATOMS: atom_id res chain seq x y z
N MET A 1 -16.57 -14.38 -10.51
CA MET A 1 -17.00 -14.37 -9.10
C MET A 1 -16.72 -12.98 -8.56
N ALA A 2 -17.74 -12.13 -8.45
CA ALA A 2 -17.56 -10.76 -7.96
C ALA A 2 -17.36 -10.81 -6.44
N LEU A 3 -16.23 -10.31 -5.94
CA LEU A 3 -15.98 -10.09 -4.52
C LEU A 3 -16.91 -8.96 -4.06
N SER A 4 -18.11 -9.31 -3.61
CA SER A 4 -18.97 -8.39 -2.88
C SER A 4 -18.41 -8.28 -1.46
N ILE A 5 -17.72 -7.18 -1.16
CA ILE A 5 -17.39 -6.81 0.22
C ILE A 5 -18.70 -6.41 0.89
N GLN A 6 -19.37 -7.38 1.51
CA GLN A 6 -20.61 -7.14 2.28
C GLN A 6 -20.33 -7.00 3.78
N SER A 7 -19.15 -7.44 4.24
CA SER A 7 -18.70 -7.30 5.63
C SER A 7 -17.17 -7.34 5.69
N PHE A 8 -16.60 -6.72 6.72
CA PHE A 8 -15.18 -6.80 7.06
C PHE A 8 -14.93 -7.64 8.33
N ASP A 9 -15.94 -8.37 8.82
CA ASP A 9 -15.86 -9.13 10.08
C ASP A 9 -15.19 -10.51 9.90
N ASP A 10 -15.12 -11.00 8.67
CA ASP A 10 -14.41 -12.22 8.32
C ASP A 10 -12.88 -12.03 8.37
N THR A 11 -12.13 -13.12 8.25
CA THR A 11 -10.67 -13.10 8.37
C THR A 11 -10.01 -12.14 7.37
N LEU A 12 -10.48 -12.16 6.11
CA LEU A 12 -9.97 -11.29 5.06
C LEU A 12 -10.25 -9.82 5.38
N GLY A 13 -11.47 -9.52 5.83
CA GLY A 13 -11.88 -8.19 6.23
C GLY A 13 -11.04 -7.63 7.38
N ARG A 14 -10.75 -8.46 8.39
CA ARG A 14 -9.86 -8.07 9.49
C ARG A 14 -8.43 -7.80 9.02
N GLN A 15 -7.91 -8.60 8.09
CA GLN A 15 -6.59 -8.37 7.49
C GLN A 15 -6.53 -7.05 6.71
N ILE A 16 -7.57 -6.75 5.93
CA ILE A 16 -7.70 -5.46 5.22
C ILE A 16 -7.72 -4.30 6.22
N ILE A 17 -8.53 -4.39 7.29
CA ILE A 17 -8.59 -3.36 8.33
C ILE A 17 -7.23 -3.19 9.03
N ALA A 18 -6.54 -4.28 9.34
CA ALA A 18 -5.23 -4.24 9.99
C ALA A 18 -4.18 -3.54 9.11
N LEU A 19 -4.13 -3.88 7.82
CA LEU A 19 -3.24 -3.24 6.85
C LEU A 19 -3.55 -1.75 6.69
N TYR A 20 -4.83 -1.39 6.57
CA TYR A 20 -5.27 0.00 6.51
C TYR A 20 -4.85 0.79 7.76
N ARG A 21 -5.12 0.25 8.96
CA ARG A 21 -4.74 0.89 10.23
C ARG A 21 -3.24 1.12 10.32
N TRP A 22 -2.44 0.12 9.93
CA TRP A 22 -0.99 0.25 9.88
C TRP A 22 -0.57 1.37 8.93
N ALA A 23 -1.09 1.40 7.70
CA ALA A 23 -0.73 2.42 6.70
C ALA A 23 -1.07 3.83 7.17
N VAL A 24 -2.24 4.01 7.79
CA VAL A 24 -2.66 5.30 8.37
C VAL A 24 -1.75 5.71 9.52
N ASP A 25 -1.42 4.81 10.45
CA ASP A 25 -0.50 5.10 11.56
C ASP A 25 0.89 5.53 11.05
N GLN A 26 1.44 4.85 10.04
CA GLN A 26 2.71 5.26 9.43
C GLN A 26 2.64 6.64 8.78
N GLY A 27 1.54 6.94 8.07
CA GLY A 27 1.31 8.25 7.48
C GLY A 27 1.23 9.35 8.54
N LEU A 28 0.50 9.10 9.65
CA LEU A 28 0.39 10.04 10.77
C LEU A 28 1.71 10.27 11.50
N ARG A 29 2.60 9.28 11.53
CA ARG A 29 3.97 9.39 12.07
C ARG A 29 4.94 10.08 11.11
N GLY A 30 4.49 10.48 9.92
CA GLY A 30 5.34 11.14 8.92
C GLY A 30 6.35 10.19 8.28
N ALA A 31 6.03 8.90 8.16
CA ALA A 31 6.88 7.97 7.44
C ALA A 31 7.12 8.47 5.99
N PRO A 32 8.36 8.40 5.47
CA PRO A 32 8.63 8.69 4.07
C PRO A 32 7.74 7.86 3.15
N ALA A 33 7.21 8.49 2.09
CA ALA A 33 6.19 7.87 1.24
C ALA A 33 6.70 6.61 0.50
N ASP A 34 7.98 6.57 0.14
CA ASP A 34 8.67 5.40 -0.40
C ASP A 34 8.71 4.24 0.61
N ARG A 35 9.04 4.54 1.87
CA ARG A 35 9.08 3.53 2.96
C ARG A 35 7.70 3.03 3.34
N LEU A 36 6.71 3.91 3.38
CA LEU A 36 5.31 3.53 3.58
C LEU A 36 4.86 2.59 2.46
N PHE A 37 5.15 2.94 1.20
CA PHE A 37 4.77 2.14 0.04
C PHE A 37 5.47 0.77 0.01
N GLU A 38 6.77 0.72 0.29
CA GLU A 38 7.54 -0.53 0.44
C GLU A 38 6.95 -1.42 1.54
N GLY A 39 6.68 -0.86 2.71
CA GLY A 39 6.11 -1.59 3.84
C GLY A 39 4.68 -2.08 3.60
N PHE A 40 3.89 -1.35 2.81
CA PHE A 40 2.57 -1.78 2.36
C PHE A 40 2.68 -2.98 1.41
N CYS A 41 3.57 -2.91 0.42
CA CYS A 41 3.78 -4.00 -0.54
C CYS A 41 4.28 -5.27 0.15
N ARG A 42 5.24 -5.16 1.09
CA ARG A 42 5.71 -6.31 1.88
C ARG A 42 4.59 -6.99 2.66
N ARG A 43 3.71 -6.24 3.32
CA ARG A 43 2.57 -6.80 4.06
C ARG A 43 1.56 -7.50 3.16
N LEU A 44 1.37 -7.03 1.93
CA LEU A 44 0.56 -7.75 0.94
C LEU A 44 1.20 -9.10 0.58
N VAL A 45 2.52 -9.14 0.38
CA VAL A 45 3.25 -10.40 0.13
C VAL A 45 3.14 -11.36 1.32
N GLU A 46 3.31 -10.85 2.54
CA GLU A 46 3.16 -11.61 3.79
C GLU A 46 1.73 -12.16 3.98
N ALA A 47 0.73 -11.50 3.39
CA ALA A 47 -0.66 -11.94 3.35
C ALA A 47 -0.98 -12.81 2.12
N ASP A 48 0.03 -13.45 1.53
CA ASP A 48 -0.07 -14.35 0.37
C ASP A 48 -0.62 -13.72 -0.92
N VAL A 49 -0.63 -12.39 -1.02
CA VAL A 49 -0.95 -11.72 -2.29
C VAL A 49 0.20 -11.97 -3.27
N PRO A 50 -0.06 -12.46 -4.49
CA PRO A 50 0.98 -12.75 -5.49
C PRO A 50 1.51 -11.46 -6.16
N LEU A 51 1.91 -10.49 -5.35
CA LEU A 51 2.43 -9.19 -5.77
C LEU A 51 3.91 -9.30 -6.14
N THR A 52 4.21 -9.12 -7.43
CA THR A 52 5.58 -9.14 -7.97
C THR A 52 6.15 -7.74 -8.20
N ARG A 53 5.27 -6.78 -8.50
CA ARG A 53 5.59 -5.37 -8.78
C ARG A 53 4.42 -4.48 -8.39
N ALA A 54 4.71 -3.28 -7.89
CA ALA A 54 3.70 -2.27 -7.57
C ALA A 54 4.17 -0.88 -7.99
N PHE A 55 3.23 -0.03 -8.40
CA PHE A 55 3.48 1.37 -8.72
C PHE A 55 2.50 2.25 -7.95
N ALA A 56 3.01 3.33 -7.35
CA ALA A 56 2.19 4.40 -6.78
C ALA A 56 2.66 5.74 -7.32
N GLY A 57 1.72 6.64 -7.60
CA GLY A 57 2.03 7.97 -8.08
C GLY A 57 1.02 8.98 -7.57
N GLY A 58 1.49 10.18 -7.26
CA GLY A 58 0.66 11.29 -6.82
C GLY A 58 1.08 12.56 -7.51
N ARG A 59 0.11 13.38 -7.95
CA ARG A 59 0.40 14.72 -8.45
C ARG A 59 0.91 15.58 -7.32
N THR A 60 1.90 16.40 -7.60
CA THR A 60 2.23 17.51 -6.68
C THR A 60 1.42 18.74 -7.09
N LEU A 61 1.30 19.70 -6.18
CA LEU A 61 0.78 21.04 -6.50
C LEU A 61 1.91 21.98 -6.99
N HIS A 62 3.10 21.44 -7.28
CA HIS A 62 4.24 22.22 -7.71
C HIS A 62 4.14 22.55 -9.21
N PRO A 63 4.40 23.80 -9.62
CA PRO A 63 4.24 24.22 -11.03
C PRO A 63 5.24 23.56 -11.99
N GLN A 64 6.38 23.07 -11.50
CA GLN A 64 7.41 22.46 -12.33
C GLN A 64 7.44 20.92 -12.22
N TRP A 65 6.92 20.34 -11.14
CA TRP A 65 7.10 18.92 -10.82
C TRP A 65 5.75 18.23 -10.88
N ALA A 66 5.49 17.46 -11.94
CA ALA A 66 4.16 16.92 -12.18
C ALA A 66 3.69 15.93 -11.09
N GLY A 67 4.62 15.21 -10.45
CA GLY A 67 4.28 14.20 -9.47
C GLY A 67 5.49 13.50 -8.87
N TYR A 68 5.24 12.74 -7.82
CA TYR A 68 6.17 11.73 -7.30
C TYR A 68 5.67 10.35 -7.70
N THR A 69 6.59 9.45 -8.02
CA THR A 69 6.29 8.06 -8.35
C THR A 69 7.18 7.12 -7.56
N TYR A 70 6.62 5.98 -7.19
CA TYR A 70 7.28 4.93 -6.44
C TYR A 70 7.09 3.62 -7.18
N LEU A 71 8.20 2.94 -7.43
CA LEU A 71 8.20 1.62 -8.03
C LEU A 71 8.77 0.64 -7.01
N TRP A 72 8.01 -0.40 -6.72
CA TRP A 72 8.44 -1.49 -5.86
C TRP A 72 8.46 -2.80 -6.65
N ARG A 73 9.45 -3.64 -6.40
CA ARG A 73 9.56 -5.01 -6.94
C ARG A 73 9.95 -5.93 -5.79
N ARG A 74 9.42 -7.15 -5.79
CA ARG A 74 9.68 -8.13 -4.72
C ARG A 74 11.17 -8.46 -4.59
N ASP A 75 11.84 -8.60 -5.73
CA ASP A 75 13.23 -9.07 -5.84
C ASP A 75 14.17 -7.95 -6.33
N ALA A 76 13.88 -6.69 -5.99
CA ALA A 76 14.84 -5.61 -6.21
C ALA A 76 15.84 -5.58 -5.05
N ASP A 77 17.13 -5.69 -5.39
CA ASP A 77 18.27 -5.55 -4.47
C ASP A 77 18.34 -4.17 -3.81
#